data_AF-A0A961VZ06-F1
#
_entry.id   AF-A0A961VZ06-F1
#
_cell.length_a   1.000
_cell.length_b   1.000
_cell.length_c   1.000
_cell.angle_alpha   90.00
_cell.angle_beta   90.00
_cell.angle_gamma   90.00
#
_symmetry.space_group_name_H-M   'P 1'
#
loop_
_entity.id
_entity.type
_entity.pdbx_description
1 polymer ?
#
loop_
_entity_poly.entity_id
_entity_poly.type
_entity_poly.pdbx_seq_one_letter_code
_entity_poly.pdbx_strand_id
1 'polypeptide(L)'
;MGMRRWLRGKKKPRPRRYIPKDIGVEGFFNRLNEAGATYVCLRWHETLPQVAPGEDIDLLVSDEALPTLAALLSGDKRSGIPVDLYTAGGLPGTDYCTVPYLSPQLAAETLQRSVPFRGRYQIPGPLSYFHSMCYHVVYHKGLRSGLPAKLGGATEPCADHDYAEEIAKRAALAGLPVPELSLEGLDTMLAEAGWRPPVDTLRKYSKKNPWLGSKLAAEALSVDPVLNGLAVFIVRERAAKFSDEIEDLLRANGFDVLAVKSFDEAEADRVAPQIRGGNWNQGPWPLSGGKPAIAIIAFDCFPNMQGLADNPHEAGNKTIPTVKERIRVELRRTHPETRQYNSIHSSDSPADALEYLRTIDPELALRCVAELPAILHAISHPFDTIERLDSLGRRAKVERIHYKGGTAICKTFRPGAERFLERELLARQLFAGCDLVMPIVESGKNYFIMPDLGSDAKAPRMLMPFGGRDGLLPVSVLMKCRDLISSVRAQGYELIDFAPQNILFDANSVPHAIDFEYLQKGPQTTGSVVGNLAWWRKPEAFVGDYPQISLKRSPYSLRWFERTGLPRAAYSHISNETALQILQWFGFVFISGRNAVRMLLRRQPSR
;
A
#
# COMPACT_ATOMS: atom_id res chain seq x y z
N MET A 1 9.05 15.06 -11.06
CA MET A 1 7.83 15.74 -10.55
C MET A 1 7.22 16.57 -11.67
N GLY A 2 6.68 15.92 -12.73
CA GLY A 2 6.43 16.60 -14.00
C GLY A 2 5.31 16.03 -14.88
N MET A 3 4.37 15.23 -14.32
CA MET A 3 3.25 14.68 -15.11
C MET A 3 1.85 15.03 -14.57
N ARG A 4 1.74 15.66 -13.40
CA ARG A 4 0.44 16.01 -12.81
C ARG A 4 -0.19 17.29 -13.37
N ARG A 5 0.55 18.09 -14.17
CA ARG A 5 0.09 19.43 -14.60
C ARG A 5 -0.55 19.46 -16.01
N TRP A 6 -0.52 18.37 -16.78
CA TRP A 6 -0.98 18.37 -18.19
C TRP A 6 -2.29 17.59 -18.47
N LEU A 7 -3.01 17.11 -17.45
CA LEU A 7 -4.32 16.47 -17.59
C LEU A 7 -5.47 17.29 -16.96
N ARG A 8 -5.46 18.62 -17.17
CA ARG A 8 -6.66 19.45 -17.02
C ARG A 8 -7.22 19.73 -18.41
N GLY A 9 -8.39 19.18 -18.72
CA GLY A 9 -9.20 19.75 -19.82
C GLY A 9 -10.23 18.86 -20.50
N LYS A 10 -10.17 17.53 -20.45
CA LYS A 10 -11.26 16.69 -20.99
C LYS A 10 -12.08 16.13 -19.82
N LYS A 11 -13.35 16.53 -19.72
CA LYS A 11 -14.31 15.92 -18.78
C LYS A 11 -14.23 14.41 -18.98
N LYS A 12 -13.97 13.66 -17.91
CA LYS A 12 -13.98 12.19 -17.99
C LYS A 12 -15.33 11.76 -18.57
N PRO A 13 -15.36 10.89 -19.59
CA PRO A 13 -16.60 10.34 -20.11
C PRO A 13 -17.35 9.67 -18.95
N ARG A 14 -18.66 9.89 -18.88
CA ARG A 14 -19.55 9.30 -17.87
C ARG A 14 -20.27 8.08 -18.47
N PRO A 15 -20.72 7.10 -17.67
CA PRO A 15 -21.55 5.99 -18.16
C PRO A 15 -22.82 6.47 -18.87
N ARG A 16 -23.43 7.55 -18.35
CA ARG A 16 -24.66 8.11 -18.92
C ARG A 16 -24.47 8.65 -20.35
N ARG A 17 -25.32 8.18 -21.24
CA ARG A 17 -25.46 8.52 -22.66
C ARG A 17 -26.94 8.71 -23.01
N TYR A 18 -27.25 9.09 -24.25
CA TYR A 18 -28.62 9.41 -24.66
C TYR A 18 -28.93 8.86 -26.04
N ILE A 19 -30.07 8.20 -26.18
CA ILE A 19 -30.65 7.80 -27.47
C ILE A 19 -31.28 9.05 -28.13
N PRO A 20 -30.97 9.34 -29.40
CA PRO A 20 -31.62 10.41 -30.15
C PRO A 20 -33.15 10.23 -30.23
N LYS A 21 -33.90 11.33 -30.03
CA LYS A 21 -35.37 11.32 -29.96
C LYS A 21 -36.02 10.86 -31.26
N ASP A 22 -35.41 11.18 -32.39
CA ASP A 22 -35.81 10.80 -33.75
C ASP A 22 -35.67 9.29 -34.01
N ILE A 23 -34.69 8.65 -33.39
CA ILE A 23 -34.50 7.19 -33.47
C ILE A 23 -35.46 6.48 -32.51
N GLY A 24 -35.63 7.01 -31.30
CA GLY A 24 -36.44 6.41 -30.24
C GLY A 24 -35.89 5.07 -29.73
N VAL A 25 -36.53 4.51 -28.70
CA VAL A 25 -36.07 3.25 -28.05
C VAL A 25 -36.09 2.08 -29.03
N GLU A 26 -37.19 1.89 -29.77
CA GLU A 26 -37.32 0.77 -30.69
C GLU A 26 -36.34 0.86 -31.86
N GLY A 27 -36.20 2.05 -32.46
CA GLY A 27 -35.24 2.26 -33.54
C GLY A 27 -33.80 2.04 -33.10
N PHE A 28 -33.47 2.38 -31.86
CA PHE A 28 -32.14 2.15 -31.29
C PHE A 28 -31.84 0.65 -31.17
N PHE A 29 -32.75 -0.13 -30.59
CA PHE A 29 -32.55 -1.57 -30.45
C PHE A 29 -32.59 -2.32 -31.78
N ASN A 30 -33.42 -1.90 -32.73
CA ASN A 30 -33.40 -2.48 -34.09
C ASN A 30 -32.02 -2.30 -34.74
N ARG A 31 -31.44 -1.08 -34.67
CA ARG A 31 -30.10 -0.81 -35.21
C ARG A 31 -28.99 -1.58 -34.48
N LEU A 32 -29.15 -1.83 -33.18
CA LEU A 32 -28.21 -2.69 -32.43
C LEU A 32 -28.26 -4.14 -32.90
N ASN A 33 -29.46 -4.68 -33.08
CA ASN A 33 -29.65 -6.04 -33.58
C ASN A 33 -29.13 -6.18 -35.02
N GLU A 34 -29.41 -5.22 -35.89
CA GLU A 34 -28.90 -5.17 -37.27
C GLU A 34 -27.37 -5.13 -37.32
N ALA A 35 -26.74 -4.43 -36.37
CA ALA A 35 -25.29 -4.35 -36.26
C ALA A 35 -24.65 -5.59 -35.59
N GLY A 36 -25.45 -6.58 -35.18
CA GLY A 36 -24.96 -7.78 -34.49
C GLY A 36 -24.31 -7.49 -33.13
N ALA A 37 -24.69 -6.39 -32.47
CA ALA A 37 -24.11 -6.00 -31.20
C ALA A 37 -24.54 -6.97 -30.08
N THR A 38 -23.60 -7.45 -29.27
CA THR A 38 -23.91 -8.23 -28.06
C THR A 38 -24.22 -7.30 -26.90
N TYR A 39 -25.47 -7.30 -26.44
CA TYR A 39 -25.93 -6.45 -25.35
C TYR A 39 -27.00 -7.13 -24.50
N VAL A 40 -27.24 -6.59 -23.30
CA VAL A 40 -28.33 -6.97 -22.39
C VAL A 40 -28.91 -5.74 -21.71
N CYS A 41 -30.23 -5.60 -21.72
CA CYS A 41 -30.98 -4.66 -20.89
C CYS A 41 -31.10 -5.22 -19.46
N LEU A 42 -30.29 -4.71 -18.53
CA LEU A 42 -30.06 -5.35 -17.22
C LEU A 42 -31.31 -5.47 -16.36
N ARG A 43 -32.22 -4.50 -16.42
CA ARG A 43 -33.42 -4.43 -15.57
C ARG A 43 -34.49 -3.54 -16.17
N TRP A 44 -35.71 -3.65 -15.65
CA TRP A 44 -36.88 -2.85 -16.02
C TRP A 44 -37.25 -2.90 -17.51
N HIS A 45 -36.92 -4.01 -18.18
CA HIS A 45 -37.19 -4.19 -19.60
C HIS A 45 -38.67 -4.43 -19.91
N GLU A 46 -39.49 -4.75 -18.89
CA GLU A 46 -40.91 -5.06 -19.01
C GLU A 46 -41.74 -3.89 -19.55
N THR A 47 -41.32 -2.66 -19.24
CA THR A 47 -42.01 -1.45 -19.68
C THR A 47 -41.52 -0.96 -21.04
N LEU A 48 -40.47 -1.55 -21.62
CA LEU A 48 -39.97 -1.12 -22.93
C LEU A 48 -41.03 -1.33 -24.03
N PRO A 49 -41.19 -0.36 -24.96
CA PRO A 49 -40.32 0.80 -25.19
C PRO A 49 -40.59 2.04 -24.33
N GLN A 50 -41.58 2.01 -23.43
CA GLN A 50 -41.91 3.15 -22.57
C GLN A 50 -40.90 3.27 -21.41
N VAL A 51 -40.23 4.42 -21.35
CA VAL A 51 -39.32 4.81 -20.25
C VAL A 51 -40.00 5.94 -19.47
N ALA A 52 -40.23 5.72 -18.17
CA ALA A 52 -40.92 6.69 -17.33
C ALA A 52 -40.08 7.98 -17.15
N PRO A 53 -40.71 9.14 -16.87
CA PRO A 53 -39.98 10.37 -16.63
C PRO A 53 -38.99 10.24 -15.47
N GLY A 54 -37.70 10.47 -15.74
CA GLY A 54 -36.63 10.37 -14.74
C GLY A 54 -35.88 9.03 -14.76
N GLU A 55 -36.38 8.00 -15.44
CA GLU A 55 -35.78 6.66 -15.50
C GLU A 55 -34.72 6.50 -16.60
N ASP A 56 -33.89 5.47 -16.43
CA ASP A 56 -32.83 5.00 -17.34
C ASP A 56 -33.27 3.83 -18.21
N ILE A 57 -32.48 3.56 -19.26
CA ILE A 57 -32.21 2.18 -19.65
C ILE A 57 -30.79 1.79 -19.19
N ASP A 58 -30.68 0.71 -18.41
CA ASP A 58 -29.40 0.14 -18.00
C ASP A 58 -28.93 -0.93 -18.99
N LEU A 59 -27.78 -0.69 -19.63
CA LEU A 59 -27.25 -1.55 -20.68
C LEU A 59 -25.88 -2.10 -20.31
N LEU A 60 -25.74 -3.42 -20.37
CA LEU A 60 -24.45 -4.12 -20.37
C LEU A 60 -24.12 -4.55 -21.80
N VAL A 61 -22.90 -4.30 -22.27
CA VAL A 61 -22.43 -4.70 -23.60
C VAL A 61 -21.06 -5.35 -23.58
N SER A 62 -20.76 -6.11 -24.64
CA SER A 62 -19.39 -6.56 -24.91
C SER A 62 -18.46 -5.37 -25.20
N ASP A 63 -17.17 -5.53 -24.90
CA ASP A 63 -16.18 -4.47 -25.12
C ASP A 63 -16.08 -4.13 -26.62
N GLU A 64 -16.25 -5.13 -27.49
CA GLU A 64 -16.24 -5.04 -28.94
C GLU A 64 -17.43 -4.24 -29.51
N ALA A 65 -18.58 -4.26 -28.82
CA ALA A 65 -19.78 -3.54 -29.26
C ALA A 65 -19.74 -2.04 -28.93
N LEU A 66 -18.81 -1.59 -28.07
CA LEU A 66 -18.74 -0.20 -27.61
C LEU A 66 -18.66 0.84 -28.75
N PRO A 67 -17.82 0.68 -29.80
CA PRO A 67 -17.76 1.66 -30.89
C PRO A 67 -19.10 1.81 -31.63
N THR A 68 -19.80 0.70 -31.88
CA THR A 68 -21.12 0.68 -32.51
C THR A 68 -22.15 1.41 -31.65
N LEU A 69 -22.20 1.12 -30.35
CA LEU A 69 -23.11 1.81 -29.43
C LEU A 69 -22.80 3.30 -29.31
N ALA A 70 -21.53 3.67 -29.23
CA ALA A 70 -21.12 5.06 -29.11
C ALA A 70 -21.58 5.91 -30.31
N ALA A 71 -21.63 5.32 -31.51
CA ALA A 71 -22.16 5.97 -32.71
C ALA A 71 -23.68 6.16 -32.66
N LEU A 72 -24.43 5.23 -32.05
CA LEU A 72 -25.88 5.28 -31.94
C LEU A 72 -26.38 6.17 -30.78
N LEU A 73 -25.55 6.37 -29.76
CA LEU A 73 -25.87 7.15 -28.56
C LEU A 73 -25.44 8.63 -28.68
N SER A 74 -25.84 9.27 -29.76
CA SER A 74 -25.51 10.66 -30.10
C SER A 74 -26.54 11.69 -29.61
N GLY A 75 -27.50 11.28 -28.77
CA GLY A 75 -28.58 12.14 -28.29
C GLY A 75 -28.09 13.24 -27.34
N ASP A 76 -28.86 14.33 -27.25
CA ASP A 76 -28.62 15.39 -26.27
C ASP A 76 -29.31 15.11 -24.93
N LYS A 77 -28.72 15.61 -23.84
CA LYS A 77 -29.24 15.45 -22.48
C LYS A 77 -30.66 16.01 -22.28
N ARG A 78 -31.06 17.03 -23.04
CA ARG A 78 -32.35 17.74 -22.87
C ARG A 78 -33.52 17.01 -23.50
N SER A 79 -33.28 16.22 -24.55
CA SER A 79 -34.34 15.64 -25.38
C SER A 79 -34.18 14.14 -25.65
N GLY A 80 -32.98 13.59 -25.44
CA GLY A 80 -32.69 12.19 -25.66
C GLY A 80 -33.12 11.30 -24.49
N ILE A 81 -33.31 10.02 -24.79
CA ILE A 81 -33.73 9.02 -23.80
C ILE A 81 -32.47 8.52 -23.10
N PRO A 82 -32.37 8.63 -21.77
CA PRO A 82 -31.12 8.42 -21.09
C PRO A 82 -30.78 6.93 -20.92
N VAL A 83 -29.51 6.58 -21.12
CA VAL A 83 -28.98 5.23 -21.04
C VAL A 83 -27.75 5.22 -20.14
N ASP A 84 -27.71 4.35 -19.14
CA ASP A 84 -26.51 4.05 -18.39
C ASP A 84 -25.79 2.86 -19.05
N LEU A 85 -24.66 3.16 -19.70
CA LEU A 85 -23.91 2.20 -20.50
C LEU A 85 -22.72 1.63 -19.73
N TYR A 86 -22.68 0.30 -19.61
CA TYR A 86 -21.63 -0.48 -18.98
C TYR A 86 -21.03 -1.49 -19.96
N THR A 87 -19.71 -1.66 -19.93
CA THR A 87 -19.01 -2.69 -20.72
C THR A 87 -18.53 -3.82 -19.82
N ALA A 88 -18.39 -5.03 -20.37
CA ALA A 88 -17.95 -6.21 -19.63
C ALA A 88 -16.58 -6.01 -18.96
N GLY A 89 -15.64 -5.36 -19.64
CA GLY A 89 -14.30 -5.05 -19.12
C GLY A 89 -14.20 -3.76 -18.30
N GLY A 90 -15.28 -2.97 -18.21
CA GLY A 90 -15.29 -1.67 -17.53
C GLY A 90 -14.38 -0.64 -18.23
N LEU A 91 -14.50 -0.54 -19.56
CA LEU A 91 -13.75 0.41 -20.38
C LEU A 91 -13.99 1.88 -19.94
N PRO A 92 -13.04 2.80 -20.21
CA PRO A 92 -13.11 4.17 -19.72
C PRO A 92 -14.43 4.88 -20.06
N GLY A 93 -15.14 5.32 -19.02
CA GLY A 93 -16.41 6.02 -19.17
C GLY A 93 -17.62 5.11 -19.36
N THR A 94 -17.45 3.81 -19.14
CA THR A 94 -18.51 2.78 -19.01
C THR A 94 -18.30 1.93 -17.76
N ASP A 95 -17.54 2.46 -16.79
CA ASP A 95 -17.26 1.85 -15.50
C ASP A 95 -18.21 2.37 -14.41
N TYR A 96 -18.40 1.59 -13.35
CA TYR A 96 -19.06 2.04 -12.12
C TYR A 96 -18.00 2.18 -11.02
N CYS A 97 -17.81 3.38 -10.49
CA CYS A 97 -16.80 3.64 -9.46
C CYS A 97 -15.39 3.16 -9.85
N THR A 98 -14.99 3.32 -11.12
CA THR A 98 -13.67 2.90 -11.67
C THR A 98 -13.44 1.39 -11.71
N VAL A 99 -14.50 0.60 -11.64
CA VAL A 99 -14.51 -0.86 -11.86
C VAL A 99 -15.62 -1.25 -12.83
N PRO A 100 -15.53 -2.43 -13.46
CA PRO A 100 -16.67 -3.04 -14.15
C PRO A 100 -17.94 -3.04 -13.28
N TYR A 101 -19.10 -2.92 -13.92
CA TYR A 101 -20.40 -2.90 -13.23
C TYR A 101 -20.72 -4.24 -12.58
N LEU A 102 -20.53 -5.33 -13.33
CA LEU A 102 -20.39 -6.70 -12.83
C LEU A 102 -18.93 -7.12 -13.01
N SER A 103 -18.46 -8.11 -12.26
CA SER A 103 -17.14 -8.69 -12.55
C SER A 103 -17.10 -9.19 -14.01
N PRO A 104 -15.94 -9.14 -14.70
CA PRO A 104 -15.87 -9.49 -16.12
C PRO A 104 -16.45 -10.87 -16.46
N GLN A 105 -16.26 -11.84 -15.55
CA GLN A 105 -16.83 -13.18 -15.68
C GLN A 105 -18.36 -13.17 -15.62
N LEU A 106 -18.95 -12.51 -14.62
CA LEU A 106 -20.40 -12.40 -14.48
C LEU A 106 -21.03 -11.59 -15.62
N ALA A 107 -20.33 -10.56 -16.09
CA ALA A 107 -20.75 -9.79 -17.26
C ALA A 107 -20.78 -10.64 -18.52
N ALA A 108 -19.72 -11.40 -18.79
CA ALA A 108 -19.64 -12.32 -19.93
C ALA A 108 -20.71 -13.41 -19.86
N GLU A 109 -20.92 -14.02 -18.68
CA GLU A 109 -21.97 -15.01 -18.47
C GLU A 109 -23.37 -14.42 -18.72
N THR A 110 -23.62 -13.20 -18.23
CA THR A 110 -24.90 -12.51 -18.42
C THR A 110 -25.16 -12.20 -19.90
N LEU A 111 -24.14 -11.74 -20.64
CA LEU A 111 -24.22 -11.48 -22.07
C LEU A 111 -24.44 -12.78 -22.87
N GLN A 112 -23.72 -13.85 -22.52
CA GLN A 112 -23.81 -15.14 -23.23
C GLN A 112 -25.15 -15.84 -22.99
N ARG A 113 -25.72 -15.70 -21.79
CA ARG A 113 -27.00 -16.32 -21.40
C ARG A 113 -28.20 -15.38 -21.57
N SER A 114 -28.07 -14.33 -22.37
CA SER A 114 -29.18 -13.45 -22.66
C SER A 114 -30.28 -14.18 -23.42
N VAL A 115 -31.52 -13.75 -23.24
CA VAL A 115 -32.69 -14.30 -23.94
C VAL A 115 -33.43 -13.18 -24.69
N PRO A 116 -34.02 -13.48 -25.85
CA PRO A 116 -34.83 -12.50 -26.57
C PRO A 116 -36.14 -12.23 -25.82
N PHE A 117 -36.50 -10.96 -25.70
CA PHE A 117 -37.74 -10.47 -25.12
C PHE A 117 -38.51 -9.65 -26.16
N ARG A 118 -39.80 -10.01 -26.34
CA ARG A 118 -40.70 -9.41 -27.34
C ARG A 118 -40.10 -9.35 -28.76
N GLY A 119 -39.22 -10.31 -29.09
CA GLY A 119 -38.55 -10.40 -30.40
C GLY A 119 -37.59 -9.25 -30.72
N ARG A 120 -37.25 -8.37 -29.76
CA ARG A 120 -36.47 -7.16 -30.02
C ARG A 120 -35.38 -6.86 -29.01
N TYR A 121 -35.62 -7.13 -27.72
CA TYR A 121 -34.69 -6.76 -26.66
C TYR A 121 -33.94 -8.00 -26.20
N GLN A 122 -32.63 -7.90 -25.98
CA GLN A 122 -31.88 -8.92 -25.26
C GLN A 122 -31.93 -8.60 -23.76
N ILE A 123 -32.38 -9.55 -22.96
CA ILE A 123 -32.53 -9.42 -21.49
C ILE A 123 -31.74 -10.53 -20.79
N PRO A 124 -31.42 -10.41 -19.50
CA PRO A 124 -30.80 -11.52 -18.78
C PRO A 124 -31.79 -12.69 -18.70
N GLY A 125 -31.28 -13.93 -18.73
CA GLY A 125 -32.08 -15.09 -18.34
C GLY A 125 -32.60 -14.96 -16.89
N PRO A 126 -33.65 -15.71 -16.48
CA PRO A 126 -34.32 -15.52 -15.19
C PRO A 126 -33.39 -15.50 -13.98
N LEU A 127 -32.44 -16.45 -13.93
CA LEU A 127 -31.45 -16.55 -12.86
C LEU A 127 -30.48 -15.35 -12.83
N SER A 128 -29.92 -14.97 -13.99
CA SER A 128 -29.03 -13.81 -14.11
C SER A 128 -29.76 -12.50 -13.80
N TYR A 129 -31.05 -12.40 -14.12
CA TYR A 129 -31.84 -11.23 -13.79
C TYR A 129 -32.03 -11.11 -12.27
N PHE A 130 -32.42 -12.19 -11.62
CA PHE A 130 -32.53 -12.23 -10.16
C PHE A 130 -31.22 -11.82 -9.48
N HIS A 131 -30.10 -12.47 -9.81
CA HIS A 131 -28.81 -12.15 -9.17
C HIS A 131 -28.32 -10.74 -9.49
N SER A 132 -28.44 -10.26 -10.74
CA SER A 132 -28.02 -8.90 -11.09
C SER A 132 -28.88 -7.83 -10.42
N MET A 133 -30.17 -8.09 -10.17
CA MET A 133 -31.04 -7.22 -9.37
C MET A 133 -30.57 -7.16 -7.92
N CYS A 134 -30.35 -8.32 -7.27
CA CYS A 134 -29.82 -8.39 -5.92
C CYS A 134 -28.45 -7.70 -5.81
N TYR A 135 -27.56 -7.93 -6.77
CA TYR A 135 -26.25 -7.28 -6.86
C TYR A 135 -26.37 -5.76 -6.90
N HIS A 136 -27.26 -5.23 -7.75
CA HIS A 136 -27.52 -3.79 -7.84
C HIS A 136 -27.99 -3.22 -6.50
N VAL A 137 -28.94 -3.89 -5.87
CA VAL A 137 -29.54 -3.49 -4.59
C VAL A 137 -28.49 -3.46 -3.48
N VAL A 138 -27.72 -4.54 -3.31
CA VAL A 138 -26.74 -4.66 -2.24
C VAL A 138 -25.53 -3.74 -2.45
N TYR A 139 -24.92 -3.80 -3.64
CA TYR A 139 -23.60 -3.20 -3.86
C TYR A 139 -23.66 -1.79 -4.44
N HIS A 140 -24.67 -1.45 -5.24
CA HIS A 140 -24.75 -0.15 -5.92
C HIS A 140 -25.73 0.84 -5.25
N LYS A 141 -26.84 0.34 -4.69
CA LYS A 141 -27.82 1.15 -3.95
C LYS A 141 -27.51 1.20 -2.46
N GLY A 142 -27.25 0.05 -1.84
CA GLY A 142 -27.03 -0.07 -0.40
C GLY A 142 -28.28 0.36 0.38
N LEU A 143 -28.11 1.18 1.42
CA LEU A 143 -29.21 1.71 2.25
C LEU A 143 -30.31 2.45 1.48
N ARG A 144 -30.00 2.93 0.26
CA ARG A 144 -30.94 3.63 -0.63
C ARG A 144 -31.94 2.70 -1.32
N SER A 145 -31.79 1.38 -1.17
CA SER A 145 -32.79 0.42 -1.64
C SER A 145 -34.01 0.32 -0.73
N GLY A 146 -33.94 0.89 0.48
CA GLY A 146 -34.99 0.75 1.49
C GLY A 146 -35.01 -0.62 2.19
N LEU A 147 -34.16 -1.57 1.80
CA LEU A 147 -34.09 -2.87 2.48
C LEU A 147 -33.46 -2.75 3.87
N PRO A 148 -33.99 -3.47 4.88
CA PRO A 148 -33.42 -3.53 6.22
C PRO A 148 -31.92 -3.83 6.23
N ALA A 149 -31.21 -3.19 7.17
CA ALA A 149 -29.79 -3.39 7.40
C ALA A 149 -29.48 -3.33 8.90
N LYS A 150 -28.59 -4.20 9.38
CA LYS A 150 -28.12 -4.18 10.78
C LYS A 150 -26.99 -3.18 10.97
N LEU A 151 -26.20 -2.95 9.93
CA LEU A 151 -25.04 -2.06 9.92
C LEU A 151 -25.31 -0.79 9.09
N GLY A 152 -24.52 0.26 9.31
CA GLY A 152 -24.49 1.43 8.41
C GLY A 152 -25.54 2.51 8.66
N GLY A 153 -26.46 2.33 9.61
CA GLY A 153 -27.47 3.33 10.00
C GLY A 153 -28.87 3.02 9.49
N ALA A 154 -29.77 4.01 9.59
CA ALA A 154 -31.15 3.89 9.13
C ALA A 154 -31.22 3.80 7.59
N THR A 155 -32.14 2.99 7.09
CA THR A 155 -32.44 2.89 5.66
C THR A 155 -33.15 4.16 5.18
N GLU A 156 -33.01 4.49 3.88
CA GLU A 156 -33.75 5.64 3.35
C GLU A 156 -35.25 5.30 3.28
N PRO A 157 -36.14 6.17 3.82
CA PRO A 157 -37.56 5.87 3.94
C PRO A 157 -38.32 5.92 2.61
N CYS A 158 -37.73 6.44 1.54
CA CYS A 158 -38.33 6.54 0.21
C CYS A 158 -37.35 6.03 -0.84
N ALA A 159 -37.35 4.71 -1.05
CA ALA A 159 -36.65 4.10 -2.18
C ALA A 159 -37.35 4.46 -3.50
N ASP A 160 -36.59 4.47 -4.59
CA ASP A 160 -37.14 4.76 -5.92
C ASP A 160 -38.04 3.63 -6.45
N HIS A 161 -37.87 2.40 -5.94
CA HIS A 161 -38.64 1.22 -6.29
C HIS A 161 -38.90 0.36 -5.05
N ASP A 162 -39.96 -0.45 -5.07
CA ASP A 162 -40.16 -1.54 -4.11
C ASP A 162 -39.25 -2.73 -4.49
N TYR A 163 -37.99 -2.65 -4.08
CA TYR A 163 -37.02 -3.70 -4.35
C TYR A 163 -37.35 -5.02 -3.63
N ALA A 164 -38.08 -4.97 -2.52
CA ALA A 164 -38.45 -6.18 -1.78
C ALA A 164 -39.45 -7.03 -2.59
N GLU A 165 -40.51 -6.39 -3.09
CA GLU A 165 -41.50 -7.04 -3.96
C GLU A 165 -40.84 -7.54 -5.26
N GLU A 166 -40.02 -6.69 -5.89
CA GLU A 166 -39.38 -7.02 -7.15
C GLU A 166 -38.42 -8.21 -7.01
N ILE A 167 -37.59 -8.26 -5.96
CA ILE A 167 -36.69 -9.39 -5.70
C ILE A 167 -37.49 -10.67 -5.46
N ALA A 168 -38.56 -10.62 -4.66
CA ALA A 168 -39.41 -11.79 -4.39
C ALA A 168 -40.04 -12.34 -5.68
N LYS A 169 -40.52 -11.45 -6.55
CA LYS A 169 -41.06 -11.80 -7.87
C LYS A 169 -40.01 -12.46 -8.76
N ARG A 170 -38.78 -11.93 -8.80
CA ARG A 170 -37.70 -12.52 -9.62
C ARG A 170 -37.20 -13.86 -9.06
N ALA A 171 -37.16 -14.02 -7.74
CA ALA A 171 -36.86 -15.32 -7.13
C ALA A 171 -37.86 -16.39 -7.59
N ALA A 172 -39.16 -16.08 -7.52
CA ALA A 172 -40.22 -16.98 -7.97
C ALA A 172 -40.11 -17.35 -9.46
N LEU A 173 -39.84 -16.36 -10.33
CA LEU A 173 -39.63 -16.59 -11.77
C LEU A 173 -38.36 -17.40 -12.07
N ALA A 174 -37.34 -17.31 -11.22
CA ALA A 174 -36.12 -18.11 -11.33
C ALA A 174 -36.27 -19.51 -10.70
N GLY A 175 -37.40 -19.82 -10.06
CA GLY A 175 -37.60 -21.08 -9.34
C GLY A 175 -36.76 -21.19 -8.07
N LEU A 176 -36.39 -20.06 -7.47
CA LEU A 176 -35.57 -19.98 -6.26
C LEU A 176 -36.43 -19.63 -5.02
N PRO A 177 -36.04 -20.09 -3.82
CA PRO A 177 -36.63 -19.60 -2.60
C PRO A 177 -36.37 -18.10 -2.44
N VAL A 178 -37.33 -17.38 -1.86
CA VAL A 178 -37.15 -15.97 -1.53
C VAL A 178 -36.12 -15.88 -0.40
N PRO A 179 -35.00 -15.15 -0.59
CA PRO A 179 -33.97 -15.02 0.45
C PRO A 179 -34.46 -14.14 1.60
N GLU A 180 -33.66 -14.04 2.67
CA GLU A 180 -33.86 -12.99 3.66
C GLU A 180 -33.72 -11.61 2.99
N LEU A 181 -34.81 -10.84 2.98
CA LEU A 181 -34.90 -9.53 2.33
C LEU A 181 -34.25 -8.43 3.19
N SER A 182 -32.97 -8.61 3.48
CA SER A 182 -32.08 -7.63 4.14
C SER A 182 -30.79 -7.49 3.34
N LEU A 183 -30.03 -6.41 3.54
CA LEU A 183 -28.74 -6.24 2.85
C LEU A 183 -27.76 -7.37 3.21
N GLU A 184 -27.75 -7.83 4.46
CA GLU A 184 -26.94 -8.96 4.92
C GLU A 184 -27.40 -10.30 4.32
N GLY A 185 -28.72 -10.55 4.27
CA GLY A 185 -29.30 -11.76 3.71
C GLY A 185 -29.00 -11.92 2.22
N LEU A 186 -29.18 -10.84 1.46
CA LEU A 186 -28.87 -10.82 0.03
C LEU A 186 -27.37 -10.94 -0.26
N ASP A 187 -26.49 -10.33 0.54
CA ASP A 187 -25.05 -10.51 0.37
C ASP A 187 -24.61 -11.96 0.62
N THR A 188 -25.19 -12.61 1.63
CA THR A 188 -24.90 -14.03 1.94
C THR A 188 -25.32 -14.92 0.76
N MET A 189 -26.52 -14.73 0.24
CA MET A 189 -27.01 -15.44 -0.95
C MET A 189 -26.12 -15.20 -2.17
N LEU A 190 -25.73 -13.94 -2.43
CA LEU A 190 -24.83 -13.61 -3.55
C LEU A 190 -23.45 -14.25 -3.36
N ALA A 191 -22.95 -14.36 -2.12
CA ALA A 191 -21.70 -15.05 -1.85
C ALA A 191 -21.80 -16.56 -2.13
N GLU A 192 -22.86 -17.22 -1.66
CA GLU A 192 -23.14 -18.64 -1.92
C GLU A 192 -23.33 -18.95 -3.41
N ALA A 193 -23.95 -18.02 -4.15
CA ALA A 193 -24.14 -18.12 -5.59
C ALA A 193 -22.89 -17.76 -6.42
N GLY A 194 -21.80 -17.30 -5.79
CA GLY A 194 -20.58 -16.85 -6.49
C GLY A 194 -20.73 -15.50 -7.22
N TRP A 195 -21.73 -14.69 -6.84
CA TRP A 195 -22.02 -13.36 -7.39
C TRP A 195 -21.49 -12.20 -6.52
N ARG A 196 -21.03 -12.47 -5.30
CA ARG A 196 -20.40 -11.45 -4.44
C ARG A 196 -19.11 -10.93 -5.10
N PRO A 197 -18.95 -9.59 -5.26
CA PRO A 197 -17.72 -9.00 -5.75
C PRO A 197 -16.53 -9.35 -4.84
N PRO A 198 -15.31 -9.49 -5.41
CA PRO A 198 -14.10 -9.58 -4.61
C PRO A 198 -13.92 -8.37 -3.68
N VAL A 199 -13.26 -8.57 -2.54
CA VAL A 199 -13.16 -7.55 -1.47
C VAL A 199 -12.58 -6.22 -1.94
N ASP A 200 -11.63 -6.23 -2.86
CA ASP A 200 -11.04 -5.00 -3.43
C ASP A 200 -12.07 -4.17 -4.23
N THR A 201 -13.04 -4.84 -4.86
CA THR A 201 -14.18 -4.22 -5.54
C THR A 201 -15.17 -3.68 -4.52
N LEU A 202 -15.46 -4.45 -3.46
CA LEU A 202 -16.30 -3.99 -2.34
C LEU A 202 -15.74 -2.72 -1.68
N ARG A 203 -14.42 -2.62 -1.48
CA ARG A 203 -13.74 -1.41 -0.96
C ARG A 203 -13.92 -0.18 -1.86
N LYS A 204 -14.14 -0.34 -3.16
CA LYS A 204 -14.44 0.77 -4.07
C LYS A 204 -15.89 1.20 -3.96
N TYR A 205 -16.79 0.23 -3.83
CA TYR A 205 -18.23 0.49 -3.64
C TYR A 205 -18.53 1.13 -2.29
N SER A 206 -17.81 0.75 -1.22
CA SER A 206 -18.02 1.28 0.14
C SER A 206 -17.89 2.81 0.22
N LYS A 207 -17.12 3.44 -0.69
CA LYS A 207 -17.01 4.91 -0.79
C LYS A 207 -18.34 5.60 -1.07
N LYS A 208 -19.32 4.88 -1.63
CA LYS A 208 -20.67 5.38 -1.92
C LYS A 208 -21.77 4.55 -1.25
N ASN A 209 -21.40 3.50 -0.52
CA ASN A 209 -22.31 2.57 0.11
C ASN A 209 -21.94 2.46 1.60
N PRO A 210 -22.56 3.28 2.47
CA PRO A 210 -22.23 3.33 3.90
C PRO A 210 -22.39 1.98 4.62
N TRP A 211 -23.40 1.20 4.26
CA TRP A 211 -23.59 -0.15 4.79
C TRP A 211 -22.37 -1.03 4.54
N LEU A 212 -21.88 -1.05 3.29
CA LEU A 212 -20.69 -1.81 2.92
C LEU A 212 -19.43 -1.28 3.61
N GLY A 213 -19.34 0.03 3.81
CA GLY A 213 -18.27 0.64 4.61
C GLY A 213 -18.23 0.09 6.03
N SER A 214 -19.35 0.14 6.74
CA SER A 214 -19.46 -0.37 8.12
C SER A 214 -19.22 -1.87 8.19
N LYS A 215 -19.72 -2.63 7.22
CA LYS A 215 -19.47 -4.08 7.12
C LYS A 215 -17.99 -4.39 7.01
N LEU A 216 -17.28 -3.78 6.05
CA LEU A 216 -15.85 -4.01 5.85
C LEU A 216 -15.01 -3.57 7.06
N ALA A 217 -15.43 -2.51 7.76
CA ALA A 217 -14.77 -2.09 9.01
C ALA A 217 -14.97 -3.11 10.14
N ALA A 218 -16.18 -3.65 10.29
CA ALA A 218 -16.46 -4.71 11.26
C ALA A 218 -15.69 -6.00 10.94
N GLU A 219 -15.65 -6.40 9.67
CA GLU A 219 -14.84 -7.54 9.20
C GLU A 219 -13.35 -7.30 9.49
N ALA A 220 -12.81 -6.11 9.24
CA ALA A 220 -11.41 -5.77 9.53
C ALA A 220 -11.05 -5.85 11.02
N LEU A 221 -11.97 -5.46 11.91
CA LEU A 221 -11.78 -5.56 13.37
C LEU A 221 -11.83 -7.01 13.88
N SER A 222 -12.44 -7.92 13.12
CA SER A 222 -12.53 -9.34 13.47
C SER A 222 -11.32 -10.17 13.04
N VAL A 223 -10.39 -9.59 12.27
CA VAL A 223 -9.20 -10.29 11.79
C VAL A 223 -8.24 -10.56 12.95
N ASP A 224 -7.77 -11.79 13.05
CA ASP A 224 -6.76 -12.18 14.03
C ASP A 224 -5.50 -11.29 13.90
N PRO A 225 -5.06 -10.59 14.97
CA PRO A 225 -3.86 -9.76 14.95
C PRO A 225 -2.59 -10.49 14.50
N VAL A 226 -2.53 -11.82 14.63
CA VAL A 226 -1.43 -12.65 14.11
C VAL A 226 -1.24 -12.46 12.59
N LEU A 227 -2.29 -12.11 11.87
CA LEU A 227 -2.28 -11.91 10.42
C LEU A 227 -1.81 -10.50 10.00
N ASN A 228 -1.60 -9.56 10.93
CA ASN A 228 -1.30 -8.16 10.59
C ASN A 228 -0.06 -7.98 9.70
N GLY A 229 0.90 -8.90 9.80
CA GLY A 229 2.11 -8.94 8.96
C GLY A 229 1.93 -9.63 7.60
N LEU A 230 0.86 -10.39 7.40
CA LEU A 230 0.68 -11.25 6.23
C LEU A 230 0.40 -10.40 4.97
N ALA A 231 1.13 -10.69 3.90
CA ALA A 231 1.00 -10.06 2.61
C ALA A 231 1.14 -11.09 1.49
N VAL A 232 0.32 -10.94 0.45
CA VAL A 232 0.47 -11.70 -0.79
C VAL A 232 0.84 -10.72 -1.90
N PHE A 233 1.98 -10.93 -2.54
CA PHE A 233 2.43 -10.17 -3.70
C PHE A 233 2.24 -11.00 -4.97
N ILE A 234 1.56 -10.46 -5.97
CA ILE A 234 1.30 -11.13 -7.24
C ILE A 234 2.16 -10.49 -8.33
N VAL A 235 3.18 -11.21 -8.78
CA VAL A 235 4.03 -10.85 -9.91
C VAL A 235 3.31 -11.24 -11.21
N ARG A 236 3.23 -10.32 -12.15
CA ARG A 236 2.57 -10.53 -13.45
C ARG A 236 3.53 -11.16 -14.45
N GLU A 237 3.02 -11.88 -15.45
CA GLU A 237 3.80 -12.61 -16.47
C GLU A 237 5.06 -11.87 -16.96
N ARG A 238 4.93 -10.60 -17.36
CA ARG A 238 6.07 -9.85 -17.91
C ARG A 238 7.17 -9.54 -16.88
N ALA A 239 6.83 -9.59 -15.59
CA ALA A 239 7.77 -9.40 -14.49
C ALA A 239 8.24 -10.73 -13.88
N ALA A 240 7.73 -11.89 -14.33
CA ALA A 240 8.06 -13.19 -13.74
C ALA A 240 9.57 -13.47 -13.73
N LYS A 241 10.29 -13.05 -14.78
CA LYS A 241 11.76 -13.17 -14.87
C LYS A 241 12.56 -12.37 -13.83
N PHE A 242 11.90 -11.48 -13.10
CA PHE A 242 12.51 -10.67 -12.05
C PHE A 242 12.08 -11.14 -10.64
N SER A 243 11.59 -12.38 -10.51
CA SER A 243 11.12 -12.95 -9.23
C SER A 243 12.15 -12.81 -8.12
N ASP A 244 13.39 -13.19 -8.41
CA ASP A 244 14.46 -13.26 -7.42
C ASP A 244 14.83 -11.86 -6.92
N GLU A 245 14.91 -10.87 -7.83
CA GLU A 245 15.18 -9.49 -7.43
C GLU A 245 14.00 -8.87 -6.66
N ILE A 246 12.76 -9.29 -6.95
CA ILE A 246 11.58 -8.89 -6.19
C ILE A 246 11.63 -9.48 -4.77
N GLU A 247 11.99 -10.76 -4.63
CA GLU A 247 12.18 -11.40 -3.32
C GLU A 247 13.29 -10.72 -2.51
N ASP A 248 14.43 -10.45 -3.13
CA ASP A 248 15.53 -9.73 -2.50
C ASP A 248 15.09 -8.34 -2.04
N LEU A 249 14.31 -7.62 -2.86
CA LEU A 249 13.73 -6.34 -2.49
C LEU A 249 12.75 -6.48 -1.32
N LEU A 250 11.92 -7.52 -1.26
CA LEU A 250 11.02 -7.76 -0.13
C LEU A 250 11.80 -8.00 1.16
N ARG A 251 12.79 -8.91 1.13
CA ARG A 251 13.68 -9.21 2.27
C ARG A 251 14.44 -7.97 2.74
N ALA A 252 14.99 -7.21 1.80
CA ALA A 252 15.68 -5.94 2.05
C ALA A 252 14.81 -4.86 2.71
N ASN A 253 13.49 -5.00 2.64
CA ASN A 253 12.53 -4.08 3.25
C ASN A 253 11.79 -4.68 4.45
N GLY A 254 12.24 -5.82 4.99
CA GLY A 254 11.75 -6.35 6.26
C GLY A 254 10.70 -7.45 6.14
N PHE A 255 10.50 -8.04 4.97
CA PHE A 255 9.61 -9.19 4.82
C PHE A 255 10.37 -10.52 4.90
N ASP A 256 9.84 -11.48 5.64
CA ASP A 256 10.17 -12.90 5.46
C ASP A 256 9.32 -13.45 4.32
N VAL A 257 9.95 -14.08 3.32
CA VAL A 257 9.20 -14.82 2.30
C VAL A 257 8.91 -16.21 2.85
N LEU A 258 7.63 -16.49 3.10
CA LEU A 258 7.15 -17.77 3.62
C LEU A 258 7.06 -18.81 2.50
N ALA A 259 6.57 -18.41 1.33
CA ALA A 259 6.44 -19.29 0.18
C ALA A 259 6.39 -18.52 -1.14
N VAL A 260 6.73 -19.21 -2.22
CA VAL A 260 6.64 -18.71 -3.59
C VAL A 260 5.92 -19.78 -4.41
N LYS A 261 4.89 -19.39 -5.15
CA LYS A 261 4.12 -20.27 -6.04
C LYS A 261 4.09 -19.69 -7.44
N SER A 262 4.62 -20.42 -8.41
CA SER A 262 4.41 -20.13 -9.83
C SER A 262 3.06 -20.69 -10.28
N PHE A 263 2.41 -20.00 -11.21
CA PHE A 263 1.17 -20.45 -11.83
C PHE A 263 1.45 -21.03 -13.21
N ASP A 264 0.83 -22.16 -13.52
CA ASP A 264 0.61 -22.55 -14.90
C ASP A 264 -0.54 -21.75 -15.53
N GLU A 265 -0.81 -21.96 -16.83
CA GLU A 265 -1.86 -21.24 -17.55
C GLU A 265 -3.26 -21.51 -16.98
N ALA A 266 -3.55 -22.76 -16.60
CA ALA A 266 -4.85 -23.14 -16.06
C ALA A 266 -5.09 -22.55 -14.66
N GLU A 267 -4.07 -22.54 -13.81
CA GLU A 267 -4.10 -21.89 -12.51
C GLU A 267 -4.24 -20.38 -12.65
N ALA A 268 -3.49 -19.75 -13.56
CA ALA A 268 -3.59 -18.31 -13.81
C ALA A 268 -5.01 -17.93 -14.25
N ASP A 269 -5.64 -18.74 -15.11
CA ASP A 269 -7.02 -18.52 -15.57
C ASP A 269 -8.07 -18.74 -14.49
N ARG A 270 -7.84 -19.68 -13.58
CA ARG A 270 -8.70 -19.89 -12.41
C ARG A 270 -8.58 -18.75 -11.40
N VAL A 271 -7.36 -18.27 -11.14
CA VAL A 271 -7.05 -17.30 -10.08
C VAL A 271 -7.35 -15.86 -10.51
N ALA A 272 -7.01 -15.48 -11.75
CA ALA A 272 -7.13 -14.10 -12.23
C ALA A 272 -8.52 -13.47 -12.02
N PRO A 273 -9.65 -14.15 -12.29
CA PRO A 273 -10.99 -13.58 -12.09
C PRO A 273 -11.33 -13.28 -10.62
N GLN A 274 -10.71 -14.01 -9.69
CA GLN A 274 -11.07 -14.01 -8.27
C GLN A 274 -10.24 -13.01 -7.44
N ILE A 275 -9.03 -12.69 -7.90
CA ILE A 275 -8.17 -11.70 -7.24
C ILE A 275 -8.15 -10.38 -8.02
N ARG A 276 -7.94 -9.26 -7.30
CA ARG A 276 -7.90 -7.91 -7.89
C ARG A 276 -9.16 -7.54 -8.70
N GLY A 277 -10.34 -7.99 -8.26
CA GLY A 277 -11.61 -7.71 -8.91
C GLY A 277 -11.72 -8.26 -10.34
N GLY A 278 -10.90 -9.25 -10.69
CA GLY A 278 -10.85 -9.84 -12.03
C GLY A 278 -10.26 -8.95 -13.13
N ASN A 279 -9.83 -7.73 -12.82
CA ASN A 279 -9.36 -6.78 -13.82
C ASN A 279 -7.84 -6.84 -13.95
N TRP A 280 -7.33 -7.55 -14.94
CA TRP A 280 -5.90 -7.66 -15.27
C TRP A 280 -5.49 -6.87 -16.51
N ASN A 281 -6.26 -5.83 -16.87
CA ASN A 281 -6.00 -5.05 -18.07
C ASN A 281 -4.73 -4.17 -17.94
N GLN A 282 -4.35 -3.51 -19.03
CA GLN A 282 -3.19 -2.61 -19.09
C GLN A 282 -3.28 -1.42 -18.12
N GLY A 283 -4.50 -0.99 -17.80
CA GLY A 283 -4.73 0.19 -16.97
C GLY A 283 -4.14 1.46 -17.60
N PRO A 284 -3.47 2.33 -16.84
CA PRO A 284 -2.89 3.57 -17.36
C PRO A 284 -1.54 3.38 -18.08
N TRP A 285 -1.07 2.12 -18.22
CA TRP A 285 0.25 1.82 -18.75
C TRP A 285 0.21 1.55 -20.26
N PRO A 286 1.32 1.82 -20.99
CA PRO A 286 1.41 1.50 -22.42
C PRO A 286 1.20 0.03 -22.75
N LEU A 287 1.59 -0.88 -21.85
CA LEU A 287 1.48 -2.32 -22.05
C LEU A 287 0.82 -3.00 -20.84
N SER A 288 0.09 -4.08 -21.10
CA SER A 288 -0.38 -4.99 -20.05
C SER A 288 0.79 -5.74 -19.42
N GLY A 289 0.68 -6.00 -18.11
CA GLY A 289 1.65 -6.84 -17.39
C GLY A 289 1.41 -8.34 -17.58
N GLY A 290 0.28 -8.75 -18.18
CA GLY A 290 -0.15 -10.15 -18.31
C GLY A 290 -0.99 -10.66 -17.12
N LYS A 291 -1.38 -11.93 -17.11
CA LYS A 291 -2.11 -12.55 -15.99
C LYS A 291 -1.17 -12.71 -14.76
N PRO A 292 -1.67 -13.13 -13.59
CA PRO A 292 -0.83 -13.58 -12.49
C PRO A 292 0.12 -14.68 -12.95
N ALA A 293 1.41 -14.58 -12.61
CA ALA A 293 2.39 -15.60 -12.94
C ALA A 293 3.10 -16.18 -11.72
N ILE A 294 3.32 -15.38 -10.68
CA ILE A 294 3.92 -15.83 -9.42
C ILE A 294 3.22 -15.15 -8.25
N ALA A 295 2.90 -15.91 -7.22
CA ALA A 295 2.51 -15.41 -5.91
C ALA A 295 3.67 -15.56 -4.92
N ILE A 296 4.07 -14.46 -4.29
CA ILE A 296 5.05 -14.42 -3.20
C ILE A 296 4.28 -14.15 -1.91
N ILE A 297 4.27 -15.12 -1.01
CA ILE A 297 3.63 -15.04 0.29
C ILE A 297 4.70 -14.56 1.26
N ALA A 298 4.44 -13.43 1.90
CA ALA A 298 5.41 -12.76 2.73
C ALA A 298 4.81 -12.32 4.07
N PHE A 299 5.65 -12.21 5.08
CA PHE A 299 5.29 -11.79 6.42
C PHE A 299 6.22 -10.68 6.91
N ASP A 300 5.63 -9.54 7.27
CA ASP A 300 6.32 -8.49 8.02
C ASP A 300 6.12 -8.76 9.51
N CYS A 301 7.16 -9.24 10.19
CA CYS A 301 7.09 -9.53 11.62
C CYS A 301 6.95 -8.27 12.49
N PHE A 302 7.15 -7.07 11.90
CA PHE A 302 7.03 -5.79 12.57
C PHE A 302 6.09 -4.84 11.79
N PRO A 303 4.82 -5.22 11.54
CA PRO A 303 3.94 -4.51 10.64
C PRO A 303 3.69 -3.07 11.09
N ASN A 304 3.64 -2.13 10.13
CA ASN A 304 3.28 -0.74 10.41
C ASN A 304 1.77 -0.57 10.34
N MET A 305 1.12 -0.63 11.51
CA MET A 305 -0.33 -0.50 11.69
C MET A 305 -0.78 0.92 12.08
N GLN A 306 0.06 1.95 11.89
CA GLN A 306 -0.28 3.32 12.26
C GLN A 306 -1.59 3.77 11.59
N GLY A 307 -2.48 4.43 12.33
CA GLY A 307 -3.75 4.95 11.81
C GLY A 307 -4.88 3.91 11.69
N LEU A 308 -4.65 2.65 12.11
CA LEU A 308 -5.71 1.64 12.18
C LEU A 308 -6.86 2.07 13.09
N ALA A 309 -6.53 2.63 14.26
CA ALA A 309 -7.51 3.12 15.23
C ALA A 309 -8.29 4.34 14.71
N ASP A 310 -7.65 5.20 13.91
CA ASP A 310 -8.23 6.44 13.42
C ASP A 310 -9.07 6.24 12.15
N ASN A 311 -8.73 5.24 11.33
CA ASN A 311 -9.45 4.93 10.10
C ASN A 311 -9.41 3.42 9.80
N PRO A 312 -10.36 2.64 10.33
CA PRO A 312 -10.47 1.20 10.07
C PRO A 312 -10.60 0.84 8.57
N HIS A 313 -10.99 1.78 7.71
CA HIS A 313 -11.04 1.54 6.26
C HIS A 313 -9.64 1.50 5.61
N GLU A 314 -8.62 2.01 6.29
CA GLU A 314 -7.19 1.93 5.92
C GLU A 314 -6.44 0.85 6.72
N ALA A 315 -7.17 -0.12 7.28
CA ALA A 315 -6.64 -1.24 8.05
C ALA A 315 -5.70 -2.12 7.22
N GLY A 316 -4.42 -1.78 7.21
CA GLY A 316 -3.41 -2.55 6.51
C GLY A 316 -2.00 -2.13 6.87
N ASN A 317 -1.05 -3.06 6.73
CA ASN A 317 0.36 -2.80 6.94
C ASN A 317 0.87 -1.78 5.92
N LYS A 318 1.23 -0.58 6.38
CA LYS A 318 1.71 0.54 5.53
C LYS A 318 3.06 0.28 4.86
N THR A 319 3.80 -0.75 5.30
CA THR A 319 5.02 -1.21 4.64
C THR A 319 4.71 -1.77 3.25
N ILE A 320 3.60 -2.50 3.08
CA ILE A 320 3.21 -3.16 1.82
C ILE A 320 3.13 -2.19 0.63
N PRO A 321 2.33 -1.11 0.65
CA PRO A 321 2.24 -0.18 -0.48
C PRO A 321 3.56 0.53 -0.75
N THR A 322 4.36 0.80 0.29
CA THR A 322 5.67 1.44 0.17
C THR A 322 6.65 0.55 -0.60
N VAL A 323 6.72 -0.73 -0.24
CA VAL A 323 7.62 -1.70 -0.89
C VAL A 323 7.13 -2.06 -2.30
N LYS A 324 5.82 -2.21 -2.48
CA LYS A 324 5.20 -2.37 -3.81
C LYS A 324 5.62 -1.26 -4.77
N GLU A 325 5.56 -0.01 -4.34
CA GLU A 325 5.97 1.11 -5.19
C GLU A 325 7.48 1.15 -5.42
N ARG A 326 8.29 0.79 -4.41
CA ARG A 326 9.75 0.66 -4.56
C ARG A 326 10.11 -0.38 -5.63
N ILE A 327 9.51 -1.56 -5.58
CA ILE A 327 9.69 -2.62 -6.59
C ILE A 327 9.33 -2.10 -7.98
N ARG A 328 8.18 -1.43 -8.11
CA ARG A 328 7.76 -0.84 -9.39
C ARG A 328 8.74 0.21 -9.89
N VAL A 329 9.28 1.08 -9.03
CA VAL A 329 10.30 2.07 -9.41
C VAL A 329 11.54 1.39 -9.95
N GLU A 330 12.06 0.37 -9.27
CA GLU A 330 13.29 -0.32 -9.70
C GLU A 330 13.09 -1.04 -11.03
N LEU A 331 11.98 -1.78 -11.19
CA LEU A 331 11.69 -2.45 -12.46
C LEU A 331 11.42 -1.47 -13.60
N ARG A 332 10.76 -0.33 -13.35
CA ARG A 332 10.56 0.69 -14.40
C ARG A 332 11.86 1.28 -14.92
N ARG A 333 12.93 1.35 -14.12
CA ARG A 333 14.24 1.87 -14.56
C ARG A 333 14.90 0.99 -15.61
N THR A 334 14.49 -0.28 -15.72
CA THR A 334 15.02 -1.22 -16.71
C THR A 334 14.30 -1.12 -18.07
N HIS A 335 13.26 -0.28 -18.18
CA HIS A 335 12.44 -0.16 -19.39
C HIS A 335 12.26 1.30 -19.85
N PRO A 336 12.26 1.57 -21.16
CA PRO A 336 11.86 2.88 -21.69
C PRO A 336 10.36 3.13 -21.42
N GLU A 337 9.94 4.40 -21.38
CA GLU A 337 8.56 4.80 -21.05
C GLU A 337 7.50 4.09 -21.90
N THR A 338 7.76 3.91 -23.21
CA THR A 338 6.86 3.25 -24.15
C THR A 338 6.66 1.75 -23.91
N ARG A 339 7.51 1.14 -23.08
CA ARG A 339 7.45 -0.29 -22.74
C ARG A 339 7.11 -0.55 -21.27
N GLN A 340 6.69 0.47 -20.53
CA GLN A 340 6.30 0.29 -19.13
C GLN A 340 4.97 -0.45 -19.00
N TYR A 341 4.86 -1.21 -17.93
CA TYR A 341 3.68 -1.99 -17.55
C TYR A 341 3.59 -2.02 -16.03
N ASN A 342 2.43 -2.42 -15.52
CA ASN A 342 2.30 -2.72 -14.11
C ASN A 342 2.91 -4.10 -13.81
N SER A 343 3.98 -4.16 -13.02
CA SER A 343 4.75 -5.40 -12.80
C SER A 343 4.20 -6.29 -11.68
N ILE A 344 3.62 -5.69 -10.64
CA ILE A 344 3.29 -6.38 -9.40
C ILE A 344 2.02 -5.81 -8.75
N HIS A 345 1.25 -6.68 -8.10
CA HIS A 345 0.14 -6.35 -7.21
C HIS A 345 0.42 -6.88 -5.79
N SER A 346 -0.32 -6.39 -4.81
CA SER A 346 -0.29 -6.93 -3.45
C SER A 346 -1.70 -6.95 -2.88
N SER A 347 -1.92 -7.75 -1.85
CA SER A 347 -3.01 -7.53 -0.90
C SER A 347 -2.89 -6.13 -0.30
N ASP A 348 -4.03 -5.53 0.06
CA ASP A 348 -4.07 -4.21 0.70
C ASP A 348 -4.40 -4.30 2.20
N SER A 349 -4.84 -5.48 2.68
CA SER A 349 -5.08 -5.78 4.10
C SER A 349 -4.71 -7.23 4.46
N PRO A 350 -4.58 -7.56 5.76
CA PRO A 350 -4.45 -8.94 6.24
C PRO A 350 -5.57 -9.87 5.79
N ALA A 351 -6.82 -9.40 5.80
CA ALA A 351 -7.97 -10.18 5.33
C ALA A 351 -7.84 -10.49 3.83
N ASP A 352 -7.50 -9.48 3.03
CA ASP A 352 -7.29 -9.64 1.58
C ASP A 352 -6.14 -10.63 1.32
N ALA A 353 -5.08 -10.60 2.14
CA ALA A 353 -3.95 -11.50 2.02
C ALA A 353 -4.36 -12.95 2.26
N LEU A 354 -5.15 -13.21 3.31
CA LEU A 354 -5.65 -14.54 3.62
C LEU A 354 -6.64 -15.05 2.56
N GLU A 355 -7.54 -14.20 2.07
CA GLU A 355 -8.46 -14.54 1.00
C GLU A 355 -7.70 -14.87 -0.30
N TYR A 356 -6.74 -14.03 -0.69
CA TYR A 356 -5.91 -14.29 -1.87
C TYR A 356 -5.19 -15.63 -1.73
N LEU A 357 -4.61 -15.88 -0.56
CA LEU A 357 -3.88 -17.11 -0.31
C LEU A 357 -4.79 -18.35 -0.38
N ARG A 358 -6.00 -18.30 0.20
CA ARG A 358 -7.00 -19.37 0.09
C ARG A 358 -7.45 -19.62 -1.35
N THR A 359 -7.65 -18.55 -2.13
CA THR A 359 -8.02 -18.64 -3.55
C THR A 359 -6.90 -19.27 -4.39
N ILE A 360 -5.66 -18.90 -4.09
CA ILE A 360 -4.46 -19.40 -4.77
C ILE A 360 -4.27 -20.89 -4.45
N ASP A 361 -4.21 -21.22 -3.16
CA ASP A 361 -3.89 -22.55 -2.66
C ASP A 361 -4.31 -22.70 -1.18
N PRO A 362 -5.44 -23.38 -0.89
CA PRO A 362 -5.94 -23.56 0.47
C PRO A 362 -4.96 -24.28 1.41
N GLU A 363 -4.20 -25.26 0.92
CA GLU A 363 -3.23 -26.00 1.73
C GLU A 363 -2.02 -25.13 2.07
N LEU A 364 -1.54 -24.34 1.11
CA LEU A 364 -0.52 -23.32 1.35
C LEU A 364 -0.99 -22.28 2.37
N ALA A 365 -2.27 -21.89 2.32
CA ALA A 365 -2.85 -20.98 3.30
C ALA A 365 -2.75 -21.52 4.72
N LEU A 366 -3.15 -22.79 4.93
CA LEU A 366 -3.08 -23.43 6.25
C LEU A 366 -1.64 -23.50 6.77
N ARG A 367 -0.68 -23.88 5.92
CA ARG A 367 0.74 -23.95 6.31
C ARG A 367 1.30 -22.58 6.70
N CYS A 368 1.14 -21.58 5.83
CA CYS A 368 1.66 -20.24 6.09
C CYS A 368 1.06 -19.62 7.36
N VAL A 369 -0.25 -19.79 7.60
CA VAL A 369 -0.90 -19.28 8.82
C VAL A 369 -0.41 -20.02 10.08
N ALA A 370 -0.18 -21.34 10.00
CA ALA A 370 0.30 -22.13 11.14
C ALA A 370 1.71 -21.75 11.60
N GLU A 371 2.55 -21.18 10.72
CA GLU A 371 3.91 -20.75 11.06
C GLU A 371 3.96 -19.40 11.79
N LEU A 372 2.95 -18.53 11.60
CA LEU A 372 2.98 -17.15 12.11
C LEU A 372 3.12 -17.05 13.64
N PRO A 373 2.43 -17.86 14.47
CA PRO A 373 2.60 -17.80 15.92
C PRO A 373 4.04 -18.08 16.37
N ALA A 374 4.74 -19.00 15.71
CA ALA A 374 6.13 -19.32 16.03
C ALA A 374 7.07 -18.15 15.69
N ILE A 375 6.85 -17.48 14.55
CA ILE A 375 7.60 -16.28 14.15
C ILE A 375 7.38 -15.16 15.17
N LEU A 376 6.13 -14.90 15.55
CA LEU A 376 5.77 -13.87 16.54
C LEU A 376 6.33 -14.19 17.92
N HIS A 377 6.31 -15.46 18.33
CA HIS A 377 6.93 -15.89 19.58
C HIS A 377 8.45 -15.64 19.58
N ALA A 378 9.13 -15.91 18.46
CA ALA A 378 10.57 -15.69 18.33
C ALA A 378 11.00 -14.21 18.42
N ILE A 379 10.07 -13.26 18.27
CA ILE A 379 10.29 -11.81 18.45
C ILE A 379 9.60 -11.24 19.70
N SER A 380 9.11 -12.11 20.58
CA SER A 380 8.54 -11.68 21.85
C SER A 380 9.62 -11.41 22.89
N HIS A 381 9.28 -10.59 23.89
CA HIS A 381 10.07 -10.35 25.09
C HIS A 381 9.10 -10.27 26.30
N PRO A 382 9.56 -10.53 27.53
CA PRO A 382 8.69 -10.71 28.70
C PRO A 382 8.18 -9.40 29.33
N PHE A 383 8.25 -8.28 28.60
CA PHE A 383 7.98 -6.94 29.16
C PHE A 383 6.74 -6.33 28.52
N ASP A 384 5.95 -5.65 29.34
CA ASP A 384 4.76 -4.94 28.89
C ASP A 384 5.16 -3.73 28.03
N THR A 385 4.70 -3.74 26.78
CA THR A 385 4.97 -2.66 25.82
C THR A 385 4.02 -1.50 26.06
N ILE A 386 4.57 -0.30 26.24
CA ILE A 386 3.82 0.97 26.34
C ILE A 386 3.52 1.49 24.93
N GLU A 387 4.56 1.62 24.11
CA GLU A 387 4.43 2.08 22.73
C GLU A 387 5.61 1.65 21.87
N ARG A 388 5.39 1.64 20.55
CA ARG A 388 6.42 1.42 19.54
C ARG A 388 6.98 2.76 19.06
N LEU A 389 8.30 2.92 19.13
CA LEU A 389 9.00 4.17 18.81
C LEU A 389 9.49 4.24 17.35
N ASP A 390 9.63 3.10 16.67
CA ASP A 390 10.03 3.03 15.27
C ASP A 390 8.83 2.90 14.31
N SER A 391 8.94 3.50 13.13
CA SER A 391 7.89 3.40 12.08
C SER A 391 8.24 2.42 10.96
N LEU A 392 9.49 1.97 10.86
CA LEU A 392 10.02 1.15 9.75
C LEU A 392 11.13 0.19 10.20
N GLY A 393 10.86 -0.63 11.22
CA GLY A 393 11.78 -1.66 11.69
C GLY A 393 11.99 -2.78 10.67
N ARG A 394 13.16 -2.83 10.01
CA ARG A 394 13.49 -3.91 9.04
C ARG A 394 14.13 -5.13 9.70
N ARG A 395 15.04 -4.87 10.64
CA ARG A 395 15.81 -5.88 11.39
C ARG A 395 15.39 -5.97 12.85
N ALA A 396 15.00 -4.83 13.42
CA ALA A 396 14.58 -4.72 14.80
C ALA A 396 13.43 -3.73 14.94
N LYS A 397 12.59 -3.95 15.94
CA LYS A 397 11.63 -2.97 16.47
C LYS A 397 12.19 -2.32 17.74
N VAL A 398 11.78 -1.09 18.00
CA VAL A 398 12.17 -0.34 19.21
C VAL A 398 10.92 0.06 19.95
N GLU A 399 10.83 -0.36 21.20
CA GLU A 399 9.64 -0.21 22.04
C GLU A 399 10.02 0.44 23.37
N ARG A 400 9.13 1.30 23.88
CA ARG A 400 9.16 1.73 25.26
C ARG A 400 8.38 0.71 26.10
N ILE A 401 8.97 0.24 27.18
CA ILE A 401 8.43 -0.84 28.02
C ILE A 401 8.36 -0.43 29.49
N HIS A 402 7.49 -1.08 30.25
CA HIS A 402 7.56 -1.04 31.72
C HIS A 402 8.73 -1.91 32.20
N TYR A 403 9.59 -1.34 33.05
CA TYR A 403 10.78 -2.04 33.55
C TYR A 403 11.12 -1.59 34.98
N LYS A 404 11.15 -2.52 35.94
CA LYS A 404 11.54 -2.32 37.35
C LYS A 404 10.93 -1.07 38.02
N GLY A 405 9.63 -0.82 37.79
CA GLY A 405 8.91 0.32 38.39
C GLY A 405 9.07 1.65 37.65
N GLY A 406 9.76 1.67 36.50
CA GLY A 406 9.87 2.82 35.61
C GLY A 406 9.70 2.43 34.14
N THR A 407 10.26 3.23 33.23
CA THR A 407 10.28 2.95 31.80
C THR A 407 11.69 2.66 31.30
N ALA A 408 11.79 1.82 30.27
CA ALA A 408 13.04 1.53 29.56
C ALA A 408 12.78 1.37 28.06
N ILE A 409 13.84 1.38 27.26
CA ILE A 409 13.77 1.12 25.81
C ILE A 409 14.21 -0.31 25.54
N CYS A 410 13.35 -1.09 24.92
CA CYS A 410 13.64 -2.44 24.43
C CYS A 410 13.86 -2.39 22.91
N LYS A 411 15.01 -2.88 22.44
CA LYS A 411 15.25 -3.11 21.00
C LYS A 411 15.24 -4.61 20.75
N THR A 412 14.26 -5.07 19.98
CA THR A 412 14.02 -6.50 19.70
C THR A 412 14.30 -6.81 18.25
N PHE A 413 15.15 -7.80 17.99
CA PHE A 413 15.60 -8.23 16.67
C PHE A 413 14.79 -9.41 16.18
N ARG A 414 14.59 -9.45 14.86
CA ARG A 414 13.95 -10.57 14.18
C ARG A 414 14.91 -11.77 14.06
N PRO A 415 14.39 -12.98 13.82
CA PRO A 415 15.20 -14.12 13.41
C PRO A 415 16.06 -13.81 12.18
N GLY A 416 17.33 -14.23 12.20
CA GLY A 416 18.32 -13.95 11.15
C GLY A 416 19.05 -12.62 11.31
N ALA A 417 18.67 -11.80 12.30
CA ALA A 417 19.34 -10.54 12.62
C ALA A 417 20.22 -10.62 13.89
N GLU A 418 20.53 -11.82 14.38
CA GLU A 418 21.27 -12.08 15.62
C GLU A 418 22.65 -11.40 15.60
N ARG A 419 23.35 -11.45 14.47
CA ARG A 419 24.66 -10.79 14.32
C ARG A 419 24.61 -9.26 14.54
N PHE A 420 23.47 -8.62 14.28
CA PHE A 420 23.30 -7.18 14.51
C PHE A 420 23.09 -6.89 16.01
N LEU A 421 22.35 -7.76 16.69
CA LEU A 421 22.24 -7.73 18.16
C LEU A 421 23.61 -7.92 18.81
N GLU A 422 24.37 -8.94 18.39
CA GLU A 422 25.71 -9.20 18.91
C GLU A 422 26.63 -7.99 18.78
N ARG A 423 26.58 -7.28 17.65
CA ARG A 423 27.36 -6.05 17.42
C ARG A 423 26.94 -4.91 18.33
N GLU A 424 25.64 -4.74 18.57
CA GLU A 424 25.12 -3.74 19.50
C GLU A 424 25.55 -4.00 20.94
N LEU A 425 25.52 -5.27 21.35
CA LEU A 425 25.99 -5.72 22.66
C LEU A 425 27.50 -5.49 22.80
N LEU A 426 28.27 -5.93 21.79
CA LEU A 426 29.72 -5.78 21.75
C LEU A 426 30.14 -4.31 21.80
N ALA A 427 29.47 -3.43 21.05
CA ALA A 427 29.77 -1.99 21.05
C ALA A 427 29.64 -1.39 22.44
N ARG A 428 28.53 -1.67 23.13
CA ARG A 428 28.27 -1.13 24.47
C ARG A 428 29.18 -1.74 25.53
N GLN A 429 29.65 -2.97 25.34
CA GLN A 429 30.65 -3.57 26.21
C GLN A 429 32.03 -2.93 26.00
N LEU A 430 32.51 -2.83 24.76
CA LEU A 430 33.84 -2.30 24.44
C LEU A 430 33.99 -0.81 24.78
N PHE A 431 32.89 -0.06 24.72
CA PHE A 431 32.88 1.39 24.89
C PHE A 431 32.01 1.85 26.06
N ALA A 432 31.81 1.00 27.08
CA ALA A 432 31.00 1.31 28.27
C ALA A 432 31.46 2.58 29.03
N GLY A 433 32.76 2.92 28.96
CA GLY A 433 33.32 4.11 29.57
C GLY A 433 33.22 5.39 28.74
N CYS A 434 32.62 5.34 27.54
CA CYS A 434 32.45 6.51 26.69
C CYS A 434 31.11 7.20 27.02
N ASP A 435 31.15 8.48 27.41
CA ASP A 435 29.95 9.29 27.71
C ASP A 435 28.85 9.26 26.64
N LEU A 436 29.23 9.05 25.38
CA LEU A 436 28.30 9.03 24.26
C LEU A 436 27.58 7.67 24.13
N VAL A 437 28.05 6.61 24.76
CA VAL A 437 27.52 5.25 24.59
C VAL A 437 26.63 4.91 25.75
N MET A 438 25.34 4.65 25.48
CA MET A 438 24.41 4.25 26.55
C MET A 438 24.70 2.84 27.05
N PRO A 439 24.59 2.60 28.36
CA PRO A 439 24.78 1.26 28.92
C PRO A 439 23.63 0.32 28.54
N ILE A 440 23.93 -0.97 28.59
CA ILE A 440 22.90 -2.02 28.55
C ILE A 440 22.45 -2.26 29.98
N VAL A 441 21.13 -2.22 30.19
CA VAL A 441 20.52 -2.54 31.47
C VAL A 441 20.30 -4.05 31.60
N GLU A 442 19.88 -4.68 30.50
CA GLU A 442 19.62 -6.11 30.42
C GLU A 442 19.65 -6.56 28.96
N SER A 443 19.96 -7.83 28.70
CA SER A 443 19.87 -8.44 27.37
C SER A 443 19.28 -9.84 27.44
N GLY A 444 18.47 -10.18 26.45
CA GLY A 444 17.94 -11.52 26.24
C GLY A 444 18.46 -12.15 24.94
N LYS A 445 17.81 -13.22 24.50
CA LYS A 445 18.20 -13.97 23.30
C LYS A 445 18.09 -13.15 22.00
N ASN A 446 17.06 -12.32 21.91
CA ASN A 446 16.66 -11.56 20.72
C ASN A 446 16.45 -10.07 21.00
N TYR A 447 16.71 -9.59 22.22
CA TYR A 447 16.48 -8.19 22.59
C TYR A 447 17.57 -7.67 23.52
N PHE A 448 17.65 -6.36 23.66
CA PHE A 448 18.35 -5.70 24.75
C PHE A 448 17.61 -4.46 25.23
N ILE A 449 17.87 -4.08 26.48
CA ILE A 449 17.24 -2.97 27.19
C ILE A 449 18.26 -1.87 27.44
N MET A 450 17.85 -0.64 27.15
CA MET A 450 18.57 0.60 27.43
C MET A 450 17.74 1.52 28.33
N PRO A 451 18.37 2.48 29.03
CA PRO A 451 17.65 3.52 29.74
C PRO A 451 16.70 4.29 28.81
N ASP A 452 15.51 4.65 29.31
CA ASP A 452 14.62 5.59 28.62
C ASP A 452 15.10 7.02 28.83
N LEU A 453 15.37 7.72 27.73
CA LEU A 453 15.77 9.13 27.74
C LEU A 453 14.58 10.08 28.01
N GLY A 454 13.37 9.54 28.12
CA GLY A 454 12.13 10.26 28.41
C GLY A 454 11.39 10.75 27.17
N SER A 455 10.15 11.22 27.34
CA SER A 455 9.33 11.81 26.27
C SER A 455 9.89 13.12 25.72
N ASP A 456 10.73 13.79 26.49
CA ASP A 456 11.45 15.01 26.07
C ASP A 456 12.74 14.72 25.29
N ALA A 457 13.11 13.44 25.12
CA ALA A 457 14.23 13.06 24.30
C ALA A 457 14.03 13.57 22.87
N LYS A 458 14.90 14.47 22.45
CA LYS A 458 14.79 15.12 21.15
C LYS A 458 15.92 14.60 20.28
N ALA A 459 15.56 14.06 19.11
CA ALA A 459 16.46 14.10 17.96
C ALA A 459 16.91 15.57 17.81
N PRO A 460 18.18 15.85 17.45
CA PRO A 460 18.79 17.17 17.51
C PRO A 460 17.83 18.29 17.07
N ARG A 461 17.17 18.92 18.05
CA ARG A 461 16.31 20.09 17.86
C ARG A 461 17.08 21.26 18.42
N MET A 462 17.37 22.20 17.53
CA MET A 462 18.32 23.27 17.79
C MET A 462 17.62 24.61 17.70
N LEU A 463 18.06 25.54 18.55
CA LEU A 463 17.71 26.94 18.46
C LEU A 463 18.23 27.55 17.14
N MET A 464 17.35 28.31 16.49
CA MET A 464 17.72 29.44 15.65
C MET A 464 16.76 30.60 15.91
N PRO A 465 17.20 31.85 15.83
CA PRO A 465 16.32 33.01 15.94
C PRO A 465 15.35 33.18 14.75
N PHE A 466 15.45 32.37 13.68
CA PHE A 466 14.67 32.54 12.44
C PHE A 466 14.10 31.24 11.82
N GLY A 467 13.38 30.42 12.60
CA GLY A 467 12.26 29.60 12.08
C GLY A 467 12.51 28.43 11.11
N GLY A 468 13.74 27.96 10.92
CA GLY A 468 14.05 26.74 10.15
C GLY A 468 14.13 25.48 11.04
N ARG A 469 13.62 24.33 10.56
CA ARG A 469 13.45 23.08 11.36
C ARG A 469 14.69 22.17 11.52
N ASP A 470 15.90 22.58 11.12
CA ASP A 470 17.11 21.74 11.24
C ASP A 470 18.36 22.60 11.52
N GLY A 471 18.91 22.58 12.74
CA GLY A 471 20.19 23.25 13.07
C GLY A 471 21.42 22.33 13.01
N LEU A 472 22.61 22.90 13.24
CA LEU A 472 23.91 22.20 13.22
C LEU A 472 24.36 21.73 14.61
N LEU A 473 24.70 20.45 14.77
CA LEU A 473 25.16 19.84 16.03
C LEU A 473 26.24 20.66 16.74
N PRO A 474 26.22 20.80 18.08
CA PRO A 474 27.21 21.59 18.81
C PRO A 474 28.61 21.00 18.64
N VAL A 475 29.63 21.85 18.52
CA VAL A 475 31.03 21.38 18.32
C VAL A 475 31.50 20.44 19.41
N SER A 476 31.09 20.64 20.67
CA SER A 476 31.39 19.74 21.77
C SER A 476 30.87 18.31 21.53
N VAL A 477 29.66 18.17 20.98
CA VAL A 477 29.08 16.87 20.59
C VAL A 477 29.83 16.27 19.40
N LEU A 478 30.23 17.11 18.44
CA LEU A 478 31.05 16.68 17.31
C LEU A 478 32.41 16.17 17.75
N MET A 479 33.02 16.76 18.78
CA MET A 479 34.26 16.24 19.36
C MET A 479 34.04 14.88 20.00
N LYS A 480 32.99 14.71 20.83
CA LYS A 480 32.63 13.38 21.37
C LYS A 480 32.41 12.32 20.28
N CYS A 481 31.75 12.68 19.18
CA CYS A 481 31.58 11.77 18.04
C CYS A 481 32.92 11.39 17.38
N ARG A 482 33.85 12.34 17.26
CA ARG A 482 35.18 12.10 16.70
C ARG A 482 35.99 11.18 17.61
N ASP A 483 35.92 11.40 18.91
CA ASP A 483 36.64 10.62 19.91
C ASP A 483 36.10 9.19 19.99
N LEU A 484 34.78 9.01 19.86
CA LEU A 484 34.18 7.68 19.71
C LEU A 484 34.70 6.96 18.45
N ILE A 485 34.68 7.59 17.28
CA ILE A 485 35.19 6.99 16.03
C ILE A 485 36.67 6.61 16.19
N SER A 486 37.48 7.50 16.74
CA SER A 486 38.90 7.27 17.00
C SER A 486 39.11 6.06 17.92
N SER A 487 38.40 6.01 19.04
CA SER A 487 38.48 4.93 20.03
C SER A 487 38.05 3.58 19.45
N VAL A 488 37.00 3.57 18.63
CA VAL A 488 36.53 2.36 17.95
C VAL A 488 37.59 1.80 17.01
N ARG A 489 38.21 2.67 16.21
CA ARG A 489 39.26 2.26 15.27
C ARG A 489 40.56 1.88 15.96
N ALA A 490 40.87 2.48 17.11
CA ALA A 490 42.00 2.08 17.93
C ALA A 490 41.87 0.65 18.47
N GLN A 491 40.65 0.15 18.61
CA GLN A 491 40.36 -1.25 18.95
C GLN A 491 40.22 -2.18 17.73
N GLY A 492 40.48 -1.69 16.51
CA GLY A 492 40.42 -2.48 15.28
C GLY A 492 39.00 -2.67 14.72
N TYR A 493 38.04 -1.82 15.09
CA TYR A 493 36.68 -1.85 14.59
C TYR A 493 36.35 -0.60 13.74
N GLU A 494 35.23 -0.63 13.01
CA GLU A 494 34.69 0.49 12.23
C GLU A 494 33.21 0.71 12.57
N LEU A 495 32.83 1.97 12.74
CA LEU A 495 31.43 2.41 12.80
C LEU A 495 30.96 2.78 11.40
N ILE A 496 30.28 1.87 10.70
CA ILE A 496 29.96 2.05 9.28
C ILE A 496 28.72 2.92 9.05
N ASP A 497 27.67 2.75 9.86
CA ASP A 497 26.39 3.47 9.69
C ASP A 497 26.19 4.62 10.68
N PHE A 498 27.26 5.00 11.40
CA PHE A 498 27.19 6.04 12.41
C PHE A 498 27.02 7.43 11.78
N ALA A 499 25.96 8.12 12.20
CA ALA A 499 25.58 9.41 11.65
C ALA A 499 24.87 10.27 12.70
N PRO A 500 24.72 11.58 12.44
CA PRO A 500 24.08 12.52 13.37
C PRO A 500 22.66 12.11 13.80
N GLN A 501 21.91 11.41 12.94
CA GLN A 501 20.58 10.89 13.26
C GLN A 501 20.57 9.78 14.33
N ASN A 502 21.73 9.17 14.61
CA ASN A 502 21.90 8.15 15.63
C ASN A 502 22.30 8.77 16.97
N ILE A 503 22.21 10.10 17.11
CA ILE A 503 22.44 10.83 18.36
C ILE A 503 21.11 11.39 18.86
N LEU A 504 20.75 11.05 20.09
CA LEU A 504 19.62 11.64 20.82
C LEU A 504 20.12 12.48 21.98
N PHE A 505 19.36 13.51 22.34
CA PHE A 505 19.60 14.30 23.54
C PHE A 505 18.57 13.96 24.59
N ASP A 506 19.01 13.75 25.83
CA ASP A 506 18.11 13.61 26.97
C ASP A 506 17.54 14.96 27.43
N ALA A 507 16.71 14.94 28.49
CA ALA A 507 16.11 16.14 29.06
C ALA A 507 17.14 17.18 29.54
N ASN A 508 18.36 16.76 29.87
CA ASN A 508 19.47 17.62 30.30
C ASN A 508 20.37 18.04 29.13
N SER A 509 19.97 17.77 27.89
CA SER A 509 20.76 18.03 26.69
C SER A 509 22.10 17.29 26.64
N VAL A 510 22.20 16.14 27.30
CA VAL A 510 23.36 15.25 27.17
C VAL A 510 23.16 14.36 25.93
N PRO A 511 24.16 14.26 25.02
CA PRO A 511 24.05 13.46 23.81
C PRO A 511 24.32 11.97 24.08
N HIS A 512 23.57 11.13 23.39
CA HIS A 512 23.62 9.67 23.48
C HIS A 512 23.58 9.04 22.08
N ALA A 513 24.54 8.18 21.74
CA ALA A 513 24.54 7.37 20.55
C ALA A 513 23.69 6.11 20.74
N ILE A 514 22.77 5.86 19.81
CA ILE A 514 21.71 4.86 20.00
C ILE A 514 21.79 3.62 19.10
N ASP A 515 22.69 3.62 18.11
CA ASP A 515 22.71 2.57 17.08
C ASP A 515 24.13 2.21 16.64
N PHE A 516 24.49 0.95 16.90
CA PHE A 516 25.79 0.34 16.60
C PHE A 516 25.67 -0.96 15.79
N GLU A 517 24.52 -1.21 15.16
CA GLU A 517 24.23 -2.49 14.48
C GLU A 517 25.25 -2.87 13.38
N TYR A 518 25.95 -1.89 12.81
CA TYR A 518 26.99 -2.09 11.79
C TYR A 518 28.43 -2.02 12.33
N LEU A 519 28.65 -2.05 13.65
CA LEU A 519 30.00 -2.18 14.22
C LEU A 519 30.66 -3.46 13.71
N GLN A 520 31.78 -3.35 13.02
CA GLN A 520 32.47 -4.49 12.40
C GLN A 520 33.97 -4.36 12.51
N LYS A 521 34.71 -5.46 12.36
CA LYS A 521 36.17 -5.40 12.28
C LYS A 521 36.60 -4.51 11.11
N GLY A 522 37.48 -3.57 11.41
CA GLY A 522 38.05 -2.67 10.43
C GLY A 522 39.18 -3.33 9.62
N PRO A 523 39.54 -2.76 8.46
CA PRO A 523 40.67 -3.26 7.69
C PRO A 523 42.02 -3.01 8.38
N GLN A 524 42.09 -2.05 9.30
CA GLN A 524 43.31 -1.62 9.99
C GLN A 524 42.98 -1.12 11.39
N THR A 525 43.84 -1.44 12.36
CA THR A 525 43.80 -0.84 13.70
C THR A 525 44.48 0.52 13.67
N THR A 526 43.76 1.59 13.99
CA THR A 526 44.28 2.95 13.96
C THR A 526 43.48 3.89 14.88
N GLY A 527 44.14 4.76 15.64
CA GLY A 527 43.45 5.82 16.40
C GLY A 527 43.11 7.06 15.57
N SER A 528 43.20 7.00 14.23
CA SER A 528 42.86 8.13 13.38
C SER A 528 41.38 8.10 13.01
N VAL A 529 40.74 9.26 12.82
CA VAL A 529 39.41 9.32 12.19
C VAL A 529 39.49 9.37 10.66
N VAL A 530 40.67 9.58 10.08
CA VAL A 530 40.84 9.69 8.63
C VAL A 530 40.64 8.33 7.97
N GLY A 531 39.71 8.27 7.01
CA GLY A 531 39.40 7.04 6.26
C GLY A 531 38.34 6.15 6.90
N ASN A 532 37.70 6.57 8.01
CA ASN A 532 36.64 5.80 8.65
C ASN A 532 35.42 5.59 7.71
N LEU A 533 34.71 4.49 7.89
CA LEU A 533 33.62 4.11 6.97
C LEU A 533 32.30 4.87 7.18
N ALA A 534 32.12 5.58 8.30
CA ALA A 534 31.00 6.50 8.51
C ALA A 534 31.11 7.78 7.66
N TRP A 535 32.34 8.21 7.32
CA TRP A 535 32.60 9.47 6.60
C TRP A 535 33.14 9.23 5.19
N TRP A 536 33.90 8.16 4.97
CA TRP A 536 34.44 7.78 3.67
C TRP A 536 33.61 6.67 3.02
N ARG A 537 33.73 6.58 1.69
CA ARG A 537 33.11 5.47 0.96
C ARG A 537 33.81 4.18 1.34
N LYS A 538 33.06 3.08 1.37
CA LYS A 538 33.66 1.76 1.48
C LYS A 538 34.62 1.51 0.31
N PRO A 539 35.78 0.88 0.54
CA PRO A 539 36.58 0.28 -0.51
C PRO A 539 35.77 -0.75 -1.32
N GLU A 540 36.08 -0.93 -2.60
CA GLU A 540 35.42 -1.93 -3.44
C GLU A 540 35.61 -3.35 -2.88
N ALA A 541 36.79 -3.64 -2.33
CA ALA A 541 37.13 -4.91 -1.70
C ALA A 541 36.63 -5.06 -0.25
N PHE A 542 35.79 -4.13 0.27
CA PHE A 542 35.27 -4.23 1.63
C PHE A 542 34.33 -5.44 1.77
N VAL A 543 34.70 -6.38 2.64
CA VAL A 543 33.90 -7.55 3.00
C VAL A 543 33.22 -7.28 4.34
N GLY A 544 31.90 -7.12 4.32
CA GLY A 544 31.10 -6.87 5.51
C GLY A 544 29.70 -6.34 5.18
N ASP A 545 28.84 -6.28 6.20
CA ASP A 545 27.52 -5.67 6.06
C ASP A 545 27.67 -4.16 5.85
N TYR A 546 26.98 -3.61 4.87
CA TYR A 546 26.94 -2.17 4.62
C TYR A 546 25.49 -1.72 4.51
N PRO A 547 25.12 -0.56 5.09
CA PRO A 547 23.76 -0.06 4.99
C PRO A 547 23.36 0.09 3.51
N GLN A 548 22.17 -0.37 3.14
CA GLN A 548 21.66 -0.32 1.77
C GLN A 548 21.30 1.11 1.35
N ILE A 549 22.31 1.95 1.18
CA ILE A 549 22.19 3.32 0.69
C ILE A 549 22.94 3.37 -0.64
N SER A 550 22.22 3.64 -1.74
CA SER A 550 22.85 3.90 -3.05
C SER A 550 23.58 5.25 -3.00
N LEU A 551 24.83 5.22 -2.56
CA LEU A 551 25.62 6.41 -2.35
C LEU A 551 26.40 6.78 -3.62
N LYS A 552 25.75 7.53 -4.52
CA LYS A 552 26.47 8.25 -5.59
C LYS A 552 27.44 9.32 -5.05
N ARG A 553 27.35 9.67 -3.76
CA ARG A 553 28.13 10.71 -3.06
C ARG A 553 28.77 10.15 -1.79
N SER A 554 29.76 10.83 -1.22
CA SER A 554 30.37 10.37 0.04
C SER A 554 29.33 10.35 1.19
N PRO A 555 29.39 9.38 2.12
CA PRO A 555 28.50 9.35 3.29
C PRO A 555 28.50 10.69 4.05
N TYR A 556 29.69 11.27 4.23
CA TYR A 556 29.85 12.56 4.91
C TYR A 556 29.03 13.67 4.27
N SER A 557 29.16 13.85 2.94
CA SER A 557 28.45 14.91 2.22
C SER A 557 26.93 14.78 2.27
N LEU A 558 26.42 13.56 2.45
CA LEU A 558 24.99 13.29 2.47
C LEU A 558 24.40 13.41 3.88
N ARG A 559 25.10 12.91 4.91
CA ARG A 559 24.56 12.74 6.27
C ARG A 559 25.16 13.68 7.30
N TRP A 560 26.45 13.99 7.18
CA TRP A 560 27.18 14.76 8.18
C TRP A 560 27.25 16.25 7.85
N PHE A 561 27.54 16.64 6.61
CA PHE A 561 27.77 18.05 6.28
C PHE A 561 26.55 18.94 6.60
N GLU A 562 25.35 18.49 6.25
CA GLU A 562 24.11 19.26 6.52
C GLU A 562 23.79 19.40 8.01
N ARG A 563 24.40 18.56 8.86
CA ARG A 563 24.18 18.51 10.31
C ARG A 563 25.36 19.05 11.11
N THR A 564 26.52 19.22 10.50
CA THR A 564 27.74 19.73 11.17
C THR A 564 28.13 21.12 10.70
N GLY A 565 27.84 21.48 9.44
CA GLY A 565 28.36 22.68 8.77
C GLY A 565 29.86 22.61 8.48
N LEU A 566 30.56 21.55 8.89
CA LEU A 566 32.01 21.47 8.79
C LEU A 566 32.41 20.71 7.53
N PRO A 567 33.33 21.24 6.70
CA PRO A 567 34.00 20.44 5.68
C PRO A 567 34.69 19.23 6.33
N ARG A 568 34.61 18.06 5.68
CA ARG A 568 35.19 16.81 6.22
C ARG A 568 36.66 16.99 6.61
N ALA A 569 37.47 17.67 5.79
CA ALA A 569 38.88 17.91 6.06
C ALA A 569 39.08 18.70 7.37
N ALA A 570 38.33 19.79 7.57
CA ALA A 570 38.39 20.57 8.80
C ALA A 570 38.04 19.71 10.02
N TYR A 571 36.92 18.97 9.95
CA TYR A 571 36.47 18.14 11.06
C TYR A 571 37.42 16.98 11.38
N SER A 572 38.14 16.47 10.38
CA SER A 572 39.09 15.37 10.55
C SER A 572 40.43 15.79 11.13
N HIS A 573 40.87 17.04 10.91
CA HIS A 573 42.24 17.46 11.21
C HIS A 573 42.35 18.55 12.29
N ILE A 574 41.30 19.35 12.51
CA ILE A 574 41.34 20.42 13.51
C ILE A 574 40.88 19.87 14.85
N SER A 575 41.75 19.92 15.86
CA SER A 575 41.43 19.54 17.25
C SER A 575 40.99 20.71 18.12
N ASN A 576 41.22 21.95 17.68
CA ASN A 576 40.85 23.15 18.43
C ASN A 576 39.34 23.43 18.29
N GLU A 577 38.64 23.41 19.43
CA GLU A 577 37.19 23.62 19.47
C GLU A 577 36.77 25.00 18.95
N THR A 578 37.46 26.07 19.35
CA THR A 578 37.17 27.44 18.90
C THR A 578 37.31 27.60 17.39
N ALA A 579 38.35 27.01 16.80
CA ALA A 579 38.54 27.02 15.35
C ALA A 579 37.41 26.27 14.62
N LEU A 580 36.95 25.14 15.17
CA LEU A 580 35.80 24.43 14.64
C LEU A 580 34.50 25.22 14.79
N GLN A 581 34.29 25.94 15.90
CA GLN A 581 33.12 26.81 16.09
C GLN A 581 33.07 27.93 15.03
N ILE A 582 34.20 28.57 14.76
CA ILE A 582 34.32 29.59 13.71
C ILE A 582 33.98 28.99 12.33
N LEU A 583 34.56 27.83 11.99
CA LEU A 583 34.30 27.17 10.71
C LEU A 583 32.85 26.68 10.59
N GLN A 584 32.25 26.21 11.67
CA GLN A 584 30.87 25.80 11.72
C GLN A 584 29.94 26.99 11.43
N TRP A 585 30.26 28.19 11.93
CA TRP A 585 29.51 29.40 11.62
C TRP A 585 29.54 29.76 10.12
N PHE A 586 30.69 29.65 9.45
CA PHE A 586 30.75 29.82 7.99
C PHE A 586 29.95 28.76 7.25
N GLY A 587 30.04 27.50 7.69
CA GLY A 587 29.25 26.40 7.15
C GLY A 587 27.75 26.62 7.25
N PHE A 588 27.31 27.13 8.39
CA PHE A 588 25.94 27.54 8.65
C PHE A 588 25.46 28.60 7.65
N VAL A 589 26.24 29.67 7.46
CA VAL A 589 25.92 30.74 6.50
C VAL A 589 25.79 30.16 5.08
N PHE A 590 26.72 29.29 4.69
CA PHE A 590 26.69 28.61 3.40
C PHE A 590 25.44 27.74 3.20
N ILE A 591 25.11 26.89 4.17
CA ILE A 591 23.93 26.01 4.12
C ILE A 591 22.64 26.83 4.04
N SER A 592 22.56 27.89 4.85
CA SER A 592 21.40 28.80 4.89
C SER A 592 21.21 29.52 3.56
N GLY A 593 22.28 30.07 3.00
CA GLY A 593 22.25 30.71 1.66
C GLY A 593 21.82 29.73 0.56
N ARG A 594 22.38 28.52 0.56
CA ARG A 594 22.00 27.46 -0.40
C ARG A 594 20.52 27.08 -0.30
N ASN A 595 20.00 26.98 0.93
CA ASN A 595 18.59 26.64 1.17
C ASN A 595 17.66 27.78 0.75
N ALA A 596 18.03 29.04 1.01
CA ALA A 596 17.30 30.21 0.55
C ALA A 596 17.21 30.25 -0.98
N VAL A 597 18.33 30.02 -1.68
CA VAL A 597 18.36 29.91 -3.16
C VAL A 597 17.47 28.77 -3.65
N ARG A 598 17.54 27.58 -3.04
CA ARG A 598 16.64 26.46 -3.39
C ARG A 598 15.16 26.80 -3.18
N MET A 599 14.83 27.54 -2.13
CA MET A 599 13.46 27.94 -1.84
C MET A 599 12.96 28.97 -2.87
N LEU A 600 13.81 29.92 -3.26
CA LEU A 600 13.53 30.88 -4.33
C LEU A 600 13.33 30.18 -5.68
N LEU A 601 14.20 29.22 -6.01
CA LEU A 601 14.08 28.42 -7.23
C LEU A 601 12.84 27.50 -7.24
N ARG A 602 12.38 27.03 -6.07
CA ARG A 602 11.11 26.27 -5.94
C ARG A 602 9.86 27.16 -6.00
N ARG A 603 9.99 28.47 -5.75
CA ARG A 603 8.89 29.44 -5.81
C ARG A 603 8.69 30.06 -7.20
N GLN A 604 9.58 29.83 -8.17
CA GLN A 604 9.26 30.13 -9.56
C GLN A 604 8.22 29.12 -10.05
N PRO A 605 7.00 29.55 -10.43
CA PRO A 605 6.09 28.67 -11.14
C PRO A 605 6.78 28.26 -12.43
N SER A 606 6.84 26.96 -12.73
CA SER A 606 7.17 26.53 -14.08
C SER A 606 6.21 27.24 -15.03
N ARG A 607 6.73 28.19 -15.81
CA ARG A 607 6.07 28.71 -17.02
C ARG A 607 5.97 27.58 -18.02
#